data_AF-A0A2S5L163-F1
#
_entry.id   AF-A0A2S5L163-F1
#
_cell.length_a   1.000
_cell.length_b   1.000
_cell.length_c   1.000
_cell.angle_alpha   90.00
_cell.angle_beta   90.00
_cell.angle_gamma   90.00
#
_symmetry.space_group_name_H-M   'P 1'
#
loop_
_entity.id
_entity.type
_entity.pdbx_description
1 polymer ?
#
loop_
_entity_poly.entity_id
_entity_poly.type
_entity_poly.pdbx_seq_one_letter_code
_entity_poly.pdbx_strand_id
1 'polypeptide(L)'
;VRDINQMVRPVCMTVPKVTLKGSTDVALFGGVVQAATADAILDCVIEGIIPKEQANDLCIISLVWIDPGCIPLEKEGKLDKADMYKNNYDATKLAIKRALNDEPSIDELIANRHKIKHCMWEDSWDQK
;
A
#
# COMPACT_ATOMS: atom_id res chain seq x y z
N VAL A 1 -5.16 9.27 -7.45
CA VAL A 1 -4.96 9.89 -8.79
C VAL A 1 -3.47 10.14 -8.99
N ARG A 2 -2.98 10.20 -10.24
CA ARG A 2 -1.59 10.64 -10.53
C ARG A 2 -1.41 12.12 -10.23
N ASP A 3 -2.40 12.92 -10.64
CA ASP A 3 -2.49 14.35 -10.42
C ASP A 3 -3.96 14.81 -10.64
N ILE A 4 -4.22 16.11 -10.53
CA ILE A 4 -5.49 16.75 -10.83
C ILE A 4 -5.96 16.35 -12.23
N ASN A 5 -7.20 15.83 -12.32
CA ASN A 5 -7.81 15.34 -13.57
C ASN A 5 -7.02 14.21 -14.26
N GLN A 6 -6.14 13.51 -13.55
CA GLN A 6 -5.37 12.35 -14.04
C GLN A 6 -5.65 11.13 -13.16
N MET A 7 -6.89 10.63 -13.24
CA MET A 7 -7.29 9.42 -12.51
C MET A 7 -6.59 8.18 -13.10
N VAL A 8 -5.99 7.37 -12.24
CA VAL A 8 -5.36 6.10 -12.63
C VAL A 8 -6.41 5.06 -13.01
N ARG A 9 -6.05 4.14 -13.91
CA ARG A 9 -6.83 2.97 -14.31
C ARG A 9 -5.98 1.69 -14.11
N PRO A 10 -6.50 0.59 -13.53
CA PRO A 10 -7.81 0.41 -12.90
C PRO A 10 -8.20 1.48 -11.89
N VAL A 11 -9.50 1.75 -11.79
CA VAL A 11 -9.98 2.72 -10.80
C VAL A 11 -9.62 2.21 -9.42
N CYS A 12 -9.10 3.08 -8.57
CA CYS A 12 -8.63 2.71 -7.24
C CYS A 12 -9.28 3.60 -6.17
N MET A 13 -9.92 2.96 -5.20
CA MET A 13 -10.38 3.59 -3.98
C MET A 13 -9.35 3.37 -2.87
N THR A 14 -8.67 4.45 -2.46
CA THR A 14 -7.73 4.41 -1.34
C THR A 14 -8.46 4.69 -0.02
N VAL A 15 -8.30 3.81 0.96
CA VAL A 15 -8.98 3.88 2.27
C VAL A 15 -7.92 3.94 3.38
N PRO A 16 -7.93 4.97 4.25
CA PRO A 16 -6.98 5.04 5.35
C PRO A 16 -7.33 4.02 6.45
N LYS A 17 -6.34 3.24 6.90
CA LYS A 17 -6.46 2.34 8.07
C LYS A 17 -6.33 3.07 9.41
N VAL A 18 -5.73 4.26 9.41
CA VAL A 18 -5.60 5.13 10.59
C VAL A 18 -6.55 6.30 10.47
N THR A 19 -7.13 6.75 11.59
CA THR A 19 -7.96 7.94 11.60
C THR A 19 -7.12 9.16 11.24
N LEU A 20 -7.51 9.86 10.16
CA LEU A 20 -6.95 11.16 9.80
C LEU A 20 -7.57 12.22 10.72
N LYS A 21 -6.75 12.90 11.53
CA LYS A 21 -7.12 13.85 12.59
C LYS A 21 -6.77 15.31 12.26
N GLY A 22 -6.03 15.59 11.19
CA GLY A 22 -5.53 16.93 10.91
C GLY A 22 -5.04 17.15 9.48
N SER A 23 -4.58 18.38 9.22
CA SER A 23 -4.14 18.77 7.87
C SER A 23 -2.85 18.07 7.44
N THR A 24 -1.91 17.82 8.37
CA THR A 24 -0.63 17.17 8.07
C THR A 24 -0.83 15.75 7.54
N ASP A 25 -1.62 14.95 8.23
CA ASP A 25 -1.96 13.57 7.87
C ASP A 25 -2.81 13.51 6.60
N VAL A 26 -3.77 14.42 6.42
CA VAL A 26 -4.51 14.55 5.15
C VAL A 26 -3.57 14.89 4.00
N ALA A 27 -2.58 15.77 4.19
CA ALA A 27 -1.62 16.15 3.16
C ALA A 27 -0.65 14.99 2.82
N LEU A 28 -0.20 14.21 3.81
CA LEU A 28 0.64 13.04 3.56
C LEU A 28 -0.14 11.95 2.81
N PHE A 29 -1.36 11.65 3.26
CA PHE A 29 -2.20 10.62 2.64
C PHE A 29 -2.66 11.02 1.24
N GLY A 30 -3.19 12.23 1.08
CA GLY A 30 -3.68 12.77 -0.19
C GLY A 30 -2.60 13.26 -1.15
N GLY A 31 -1.36 13.41 -0.68
CA GLY A 31 -0.20 13.79 -1.47
C GLY A 31 0.69 12.60 -1.79
N VAL A 32 1.71 12.39 -0.95
CA VAL A 32 2.80 11.43 -1.19
C VAL A 32 2.26 10.01 -1.39
N VAL A 33 1.38 9.56 -0.51
CA VAL A 33 0.84 8.19 -0.56
C VAL A 33 -0.08 8.01 -1.76
N GLN A 34 -0.97 8.97 -2.02
CA GLN A 34 -1.85 8.93 -3.19
C GLN A 34 -1.07 8.85 -4.51
N ALA A 35 -0.01 9.65 -4.66
CA ALA A 35 0.85 9.65 -5.85
C ALA A 35 1.54 8.29 -6.02
N ALA A 36 2.19 7.79 -4.95
CA ALA A 36 2.90 6.51 -4.97
C ALA A 36 1.98 5.33 -5.34
N THR A 37 0.78 5.28 -4.76
CA THR A 37 -0.22 4.26 -5.09
C THR A 37 -0.67 4.35 -6.55
N ALA A 38 -0.90 5.56 -7.08
CA ALA A 38 -1.32 5.74 -8.46
C ALA A 38 -0.21 5.37 -9.45
N ASP A 39 1.04 5.72 -9.16
CA ASP A 39 2.20 5.34 -9.96
C ASP A 39 2.39 3.83 -10.00
N ALA A 40 2.32 3.17 -8.85
CA ALA A 40 2.44 1.72 -8.77
C ALA A 40 1.38 0.99 -9.61
N ILE A 41 0.12 1.45 -9.56
CA ILE A 41 -0.97 0.87 -10.37
C ILE A 41 -0.70 1.07 -11.86
N LEU A 42 -0.29 2.28 -12.27
CA LEU A 42 -0.02 2.56 -13.68
C LEU A 42 1.15 1.73 -14.20
N ASP A 43 2.22 1.61 -13.40
CA ASP A 43 3.38 0.79 -13.76
C ASP A 43 3.03 -0.70 -13.82
N CYS A 44 2.12 -1.20 -12.96
CA CYS A 44 1.59 -2.54 -13.11
C CYS A 44 0.89 -2.76 -14.47
N VAL A 45 0.23 -1.75 -15.03
CA VAL A 45 -0.37 -1.83 -16.38
C VAL A 45 0.72 -1.77 -17.45
N ILE A 46 1.71 -0.88 -17.32
CA ILE A 46 2.82 -0.73 -18.27
C ILE A 46 3.64 -2.04 -18.37
N GLU A 47 3.88 -2.68 -17.23
CA GLU A 47 4.65 -3.93 -17.13
C GLU A 47 3.81 -5.18 -17.46
N GLY A 48 2.50 -5.02 -17.71
CA GLY A 48 1.60 -6.13 -18.01
C GLY A 48 1.27 -7.02 -16.81
N ILE A 49 1.56 -6.59 -15.58
CA ILE A 49 1.08 -7.25 -14.35
C ILE A 49 -0.44 -7.16 -14.32
N ILE A 50 -1.00 -5.98 -14.57
CA ILE A 50 -2.42 -5.81 -14.86
C ILE A 50 -2.58 -5.79 -16.38
N PRO A 51 -3.36 -6.70 -16.97
CA PRO A 51 -3.61 -6.68 -18.40
C PRO A 51 -4.31 -5.39 -18.81
N LYS A 52 -3.75 -4.69 -19.81
CA LYS A 52 -4.22 -3.35 -20.22
C LYS A 52 -5.68 -3.35 -20.66
N GLU A 53 -6.12 -4.43 -21.28
CA GLU A 53 -7.49 -4.64 -21.73
C GLU A 53 -8.50 -4.70 -20.58
N GLN A 54 -8.07 -5.08 -19.37
CA GLN A 54 -8.92 -5.13 -18.18
C GLN A 54 -8.89 -3.83 -17.36
N ALA A 55 -8.03 -2.87 -17.73
CA ALA A 55 -7.81 -1.66 -16.94
C ALA A 55 -9.06 -0.78 -16.76
N ASN A 56 -10.08 -0.93 -17.61
CA ASN A 56 -11.34 -0.20 -17.48
C ASN A 56 -12.44 -0.99 -16.75
N ASP A 57 -12.26 -2.29 -16.56
CA ASP A 57 -13.27 -3.19 -15.98
C ASP A 57 -12.94 -3.59 -14.54
N LEU A 58 -11.66 -3.48 -14.15
CA LEU A 58 -11.21 -3.76 -12.80
C LEU A 58 -11.39 -2.56 -11.86
N CYS A 59 -11.59 -2.86 -10.58
CA CYS A 59 -11.60 -1.92 -9.48
C CYS A 59 -10.66 -2.41 -8.37
N ILE A 60 -9.83 -1.50 -7.85
CA ILE A 60 -8.91 -1.76 -6.74
C ILE A 60 -9.44 -1.07 -5.49
N ILE A 61 -9.47 -1.79 -4.36
CA ILE A 61 -9.73 -1.22 -3.04
C ILE A 61 -8.43 -1.31 -2.24
N SER A 62 -7.75 -0.18 -2.07
CA SER A 62 -6.43 -0.12 -1.41
C SER A 62 -6.55 0.41 0.01
N LEU A 63 -6.46 -0.48 1.00
CA LEU A 63 -6.44 -0.09 2.42
C LEU A 63 -5.01 0.23 2.85
N VAL A 64 -4.70 1.50 3.01
CA VAL A 64 -3.34 1.99 3.27
C VAL A 64 -3.17 2.38 4.73
N TRP A 65 -2.06 1.94 5.32
CA TRP A 65 -1.64 2.35 6.66
C TRP A 65 -0.46 3.32 6.54
N ILE A 66 -0.53 4.41 7.29
CA ILE A 66 0.59 5.32 7.51
C ILE A 66 0.86 5.31 9.01
N ASP A 67 2.12 5.20 9.40
CA ASP A 67 2.51 5.29 10.80
C ASP A 67 2.13 6.68 11.36
N PRO A 68 1.34 6.76 12.45
CA PRO A 68 1.07 8.03 13.12
C PRO A 68 2.34 8.81 13.51
N GLY A 69 3.47 8.12 13.72
CA GLY A 69 4.80 8.71 13.97
C GLY A 69 5.33 9.56 12.82
N CYS A 70 4.83 9.40 11.59
CA CYS A 70 5.18 10.28 10.47
C CYS A 70 4.69 11.72 10.66
N ILE A 71 3.62 11.93 11.44
CA ILE A 71 3.01 13.25 11.66
C ILE A 71 3.97 14.20 12.41
N PRO A 72 4.52 13.86 13.58
CA PRO A 72 5.50 14.72 14.24
C PRO A 72 6.77 14.89 13.39
N LEU A 73 7.25 13.86 12.70
CA LEU A 73 8.41 13.96 11.81
C LEU A 73 8.20 14.97 10.67
N GLU A 74 7.01 14.99 10.07
CA GLU A 74 6.67 15.96 9.02
C GLU A 74 6.61 17.39 9.58
N LYS A 75 6.02 17.56 10.77
CA LYS A 75 5.97 18.87 11.43
C LYS A 75 7.36 19.40 11.81
N GLU A 76 8.29 18.51 12.12
CA GLU A 76 9.69 18.82 12.39
C GLU A 76 10.53 18.99 11.11
N GLY A 77 9.97 18.72 9.94
CA GLY A 77 10.68 18.75 8.66
C GLY A 77 11.73 17.63 8.51
N LYS A 78 11.59 16.54 9.27
CA LYS A 78 12.52 15.40 9.29
C LYS A 78 12.00 14.17 8.56
N LEU A 79 10.75 14.19 8.09
CA LEU A 79 10.17 13.07 7.38
C LEU A 79 10.84 12.90 6.01
N ASP A 80 11.38 11.72 5.76
CA ASP A 80 11.83 11.33 4.42
C ASP A 80 10.62 10.98 3.55
N LYS A 81 10.16 11.96 2.77
CA LYS A 81 9.04 11.77 1.83
C LYS A 81 9.41 10.89 0.65
N ALA A 82 10.68 10.83 0.26
CA ALA A 82 11.12 9.98 -0.84
C ALA A 82 11.06 8.51 -0.44
N ASP A 83 11.50 8.19 0.78
CA ASP A 83 11.36 6.86 1.36
C ASP A 83 9.88 6.49 1.57
N MET A 84 9.05 7.41 2.09
CA MET A 84 7.61 7.19 2.22
C MET A 84 6.95 6.89 0.86
N TYR A 85 7.27 7.67 -0.18
CA TYR A 85 6.79 7.43 -1.54
C TYR A 85 7.21 6.03 -2.02
N LYS A 86 8.51 5.72 -1.93
CA LYS A 86 9.07 4.46 -2.38
C LYS A 86 8.41 3.26 -1.69
N ASN A 87 8.26 3.31 -0.37
CA ASN A 87 7.65 2.23 0.41
C ASN A 87 6.18 2.00 0.02
N ASN A 88 5.40 3.07 -0.18
CA ASN A 88 4.00 2.94 -0.61
C ASN A 88 3.88 2.45 -2.06
N TYR A 89 4.77 2.88 -2.95
CA TYR A 89 4.85 2.40 -4.33
C TYR A 89 5.18 0.91 -4.36
N ASP A 90 6.28 0.50 -3.71
CA ASP A 90 6.76 -0.89 -3.70
C ASP A 90 5.72 -1.82 -3.05
N ALA A 91 5.12 -1.41 -1.93
CA ALA A 91 4.09 -2.18 -1.25
C ALA A 91 2.82 -2.33 -2.11
N THR A 92 2.37 -1.26 -2.77
CA THR A 92 1.20 -1.31 -3.67
C THR A 92 1.45 -2.26 -4.84
N LYS A 93 2.60 -2.12 -5.50
CA LYS A 93 2.99 -2.95 -6.64
C LYS A 93 3.11 -4.42 -6.26
N LEU A 94 3.75 -4.71 -5.13
CA LEU A 94 3.87 -6.06 -4.60
C LEU A 94 2.50 -6.65 -4.25
N ALA A 95 1.61 -5.88 -3.63
CA ALA A 95 0.27 -6.33 -3.28
C ALA A 95 -0.55 -6.69 -4.53
N ILE A 96 -0.51 -5.86 -5.57
CA ILE A 96 -1.19 -6.12 -6.85
C ILE A 96 -0.65 -7.39 -7.51
N LYS A 97 0.69 -7.49 -7.63
CA LYS A 97 1.33 -8.66 -8.24
C LYS A 97 0.93 -9.95 -7.53
N ARG A 98 0.97 -9.94 -6.19
CA ARG A 98 0.59 -11.11 -5.38
C ARG A 98 -0.88 -11.45 -5.51
N ALA A 99 -1.76 -10.45 -5.52
CA ALA A 99 -3.19 -10.66 -5.65
C ALA A 99 -3.58 -11.31 -7.00
N LEU A 100 -2.92 -10.92 -8.10
CA LEU A 100 -3.21 -11.48 -9.42
C LEU A 100 -2.56 -12.86 -9.66
N ASN A 101 -1.60 -13.26 -8.82
CA ASN A 101 -0.90 -14.53 -8.91
C ASN A 101 -1.33 -15.56 -7.85
N ASP A 102 -2.34 -15.25 -7.03
CA ASP A 102 -2.74 -16.08 -5.88
C ASP A 102 -1.58 -16.37 -4.90
N GLU A 103 -0.76 -15.34 -4.63
CA GLU A 103 0.42 -15.43 -3.76
C GLU A 103 0.20 -14.79 -2.37
N PRO A 104 0.69 -15.41 -1.29
CA PRO A 104 1.25 -16.76 -1.23
C PRO A 104 0.16 -17.83 -1.44
N SER A 105 0.57 -19.00 -1.94
CA SER A 105 -0.36 -20.11 -2.13
C SER A 105 -0.86 -20.67 -0.79
N ILE A 106 -1.98 -21.39 -0.82
CA ILE A 106 -2.52 -22.02 0.39
C ILE A 106 -1.54 -23.05 1.00
N ASP A 107 -0.82 -23.78 0.17
CA ASP A 107 0.16 -24.77 0.62
C ASP A 107 1.36 -24.11 1.31
N GLU A 108 1.83 -22.97 0.79
CA GLU A 108 2.89 -22.19 1.43
C GLU A 108 2.43 -21.67 2.79
N LEU A 109 1.21 -21.13 2.88
CA LEU A 109 0.63 -20.64 4.13
C LEU A 109 0.53 -21.76 5.18
N ILE A 110 0.07 -22.95 4.79
CA ILE A 110 -0.02 -24.12 5.68
C ILE A 110 1.38 -24.53 6.16
N ALA A 111 2.35 -24.62 5.24
CA ALA A 111 3.73 -25.02 5.56
C ALA A 111 4.44 -24.02 6.48
N ASN A 112 4.04 -22.74 6.45
CA ASN A 112 4.67 -21.65 7.19
C ASN A 112 3.98 -21.29 8.51
N ARG A 113 2.79 -21.83 8.80
CA ARG A 113 1.96 -21.49 9.98
C ARG A 113 2.72 -21.47 11.32
N HIS A 114 3.70 -22.35 11.49
CA HIS A 114 4.50 -22.47 12.73
C HIS A 114 5.98 -22.08 12.57
N LYS A 115 6.37 -21.54 11.40
CA LYS A 115 7.75 -21.15 11.10
C LYS A 115 7.89 -19.63 11.02
N ILE A 116 6.88 -18.94 10.48
CA ILE A 116 6.87 -17.49 10.34
C ILE A 116 6.11 -16.89 11.52
N LYS A 117 6.74 -15.92 12.19
CA LYS A 117 6.15 -15.22 13.34
C LYS A 117 5.63 -13.85 12.93
N HIS A 118 4.56 -13.42 13.58
CA HIS A 118 3.99 -12.10 13.38
C HIS A 118 4.69 -11.09 14.30
N CYS A 119 5.24 -10.02 13.74
CA CYS A 119 6.09 -9.05 14.45
C CYS A 119 5.47 -8.40 15.69
N MET A 120 4.14 -8.24 15.73
CA MET A 120 3.42 -7.68 16.90
C MET A 120 2.79 -8.73 17.82
N TRP A 121 3.05 -10.02 17.57
CA TRP A 121 2.44 -11.15 18.29
C TRP A 121 3.49 -12.09 18.88
N GLU A 122 4.79 -11.80 18.70
CA GLU A 122 5.88 -12.65 19.21
C GLU A 122 5.78 -12.87 20.74
N ASP A 123 5.36 -11.84 21.49
CA ASP A 123 5.17 -11.89 22.96
C ASP A 123 4.08 -12.88 23.44
N SER A 124 3.32 -13.50 22.53
CA SER A 124 2.18 -14.37 22.85
C SER A 124 2.31 -15.81 22.39
N TRP A 125 3.40 -16.16 21.68
CA TRP A 125 3.71 -17.56 21.32
C TRP A 125 4.29 -18.37 22.49
N ASP A 126 4.87 -17.70 23.49
CA ASP A 126 5.42 -18.31 24.72
C ASP A 126 4.42 -18.28 25.90
N GLN A 127 3.12 -18.42 25.63
CA GLN A 127 2.14 -18.66 26.69
C GLN A 127 2.28 -20.10 27.19
N LYS A 128 3.07 -20.26 28.27
CA LYS A 128 3.13 -21.47 29.11
C LYS A 128 1.75 -21.89 29.61
#